data_AF-A0A7C7JN44-F1
#
_entry.id   AF-A0A7C7JN44-F1
#
_cell.length_a   1.000
_cell.length_b   1.000
_cell.length_c   1.000
_cell.angle_alpha   90.00
_cell.angle_beta   90.00
_cell.angle_gamma   90.00
#
_symmetry.space_group_name_H-M   'P 1'
#
loop_
_entity.id
_entity.type
_entity.pdbx_description
1 polymer ?
#
loop_
_entity_poly.entity_id
_entity_poly.type
_entity_poly.pdbx_seq_one_letter_code
_entity_poly.pdbx_strand_id
1 'polypeptide(L)'
;MGKKRYREELYSEKNACPEHGISLPELSPRLFSFNSPYGACPDCKGLGVKWEIDPDSLVEENKPVEEAIKPLQSMLFNYLKFPLRRLVRLLGYS
;
A
#
# COMPACT_ATOMS: atom_id res chain seq x y z
N MET A 1 48.66 -23.77 34.40
CA MET A 1 47.35 -23.27 34.89
C MET A 1 46.48 -22.89 33.70
N GLY A 2 45.57 -23.78 33.29
CA GLY A 2 44.64 -23.50 32.18
C GLY A 2 43.47 -22.65 32.65
N LYS A 3 43.23 -21.50 31.99
CA LYS A 3 42.06 -20.64 32.28
C LYS A 3 40.78 -21.38 31.87
N LYS A 4 39.90 -21.68 32.83
CA LYS A 4 38.53 -22.15 32.54
C LYS A 4 37.76 -21.00 31.86
N ARG A 5 37.25 -21.23 30.65
CA ARG A 5 36.33 -20.31 29.97
C ARG A 5 34.91 -20.63 30.45
N TYR A 6 34.27 -19.69 31.11
CA TYR A 6 32.84 -19.74 31.41
C TYR A 6 32.07 -19.27 30.16
N ARG A 7 30.97 -19.96 29.83
CA ARG A 7 30.07 -19.54 28.75
C ARG A 7 29.01 -18.63 29.36
N GLU A 8 28.88 -17.42 28.82
CA GLU A 8 27.84 -16.47 29.20
C GLU A 8 26.61 -16.71 28.32
N GLU A 9 25.42 -16.69 28.94
CA GLU A 9 24.13 -16.83 28.26
C GLU A 9 23.26 -15.63 28.61
N LEU A 10 22.69 -14.99 27.59
CA LEU A 10 21.80 -13.84 27.72
C LEU A 10 20.35 -14.32 27.76
N TYR A 11 19.63 -13.87 28.77
CA TYR A 11 18.20 -14.16 28.96
C TYR A 11 17.39 -12.86 28.89
N SER A 12 16.13 -12.96 28.46
CA SER A 12 15.19 -11.85 28.39
C SER A 12 13.84 -12.27 28.98
N GLU A 13 13.26 -11.42 29.83
CA GLU A 13 11.89 -11.59 30.35
C GLU A 13 10.82 -11.07 29.37
N LYS A 14 11.25 -10.39 28.31
CA LYS A 14 10.36 -9.85 27.25
C LYS A 14 10.49 -10.67 25.98
N ASN A 15 9.44 -10.63 25.15
CA ASN A 15 9.42 -11.21 23.80
C ASN A 15 10.32 -10.43 22.82
N ALA A 16 11.60 -10.31 23.14
CA ALA A 16 12.58 -9.51 22.41
C ALA A 16 13.61 -10.39 21.70
N CYS A 17 13.96 -10.03 20.48
CA CYS A 17 15.01 -10.70 19.72
C CYS A 17 16.38 -10.09 20.08
N PRO A 18 17.33 -10.86 20.64
CA PRO A 18 18.64 -10.35 21.04
C PRO A 18 19.53 -9.97 19.83
N GLU A 19 19.25 -10.52 18.65
CA GLU A 19 20.04 -10.26 17.43
C GLU A 19 19.55 -9.01 16.68
N HIS A 20 18.23 -8.81 16.61
CA HIS A 20 17.61 -7.78 15.75
C HIS A 20 17.07 -6.58 16.54
N GLY A 21 17.04 -6.66 17.88
CA GLY A 21 16.54 -5.58 18.74
C GLY A 21 15.03 -5.32 18.65
N ILE A 22 14.28 -6.17 17.95
CA ILE A 22 12.81 -6.08 17.88
C ILE A 22 12.16 -6.70 19.11
N SER A 23 11.00 -6.18 19.51
CA SER A 23 10.19 -6.76 20.58
C SER A 23 8.75 -6.93 20.13
N LEU A 24 8.20 -8.12 20.38
CA LEU A 24 6.80 -8.41 20.17
C LEU A 24 5.97 -7.98 21.38
N PRO A 25 4.72 -7.53 21.17
CA PRO A 25 3.79 -7.30 22.27
C PRO A 25 3.43 -8.61 22.99
N GLU A 26 2.78 -8.47 24.14
CA GLU A 26 2.15 -9.58 24.88
C GLU A 26 1.20 -10.36 23.97
N LEU A 27 1.43 -11.67 23.86
CA LEU A 27 0.66 -12.54 22.99
C LEU A 27 -0.78 -12.64 23.51
N SER A 28 -1.72 -12.09 22.74
CA SER A 28 -3.14 -12.17 23.04
C SER A 28 -3.93 -12.53 21.77
N PRO A 29 -5.12 -13.16 21.89
CA PRO A 29 -5.95 -13.48 20.73
C PRO A 29 -6.29 -12.28 19.84
N ARG A 30 -6.32 -11.06 20.42
CA ARG A 30 -6.65 -9.82 19.71
C ARG A 30 -5.59 -9.43 18.67
N LEU A 31 -4.32 -9.81 18.89
CA LEU A 31 -3.24 -9.58 17.91
C LEU A 31 -3.45 -10.36 16.61
N PHE A 32 -4.23 -11.44 16.66
CA PHE A 32 -4.53 -12.30 15.50
C PHE A 32 -5.91 -11.99 14.91
N SER A 33 -6.61 -10.98 15.42
CA SER A 33 -7.93 -10.59 14.93
C SER A 33 -7.82 -9.42 13.97
N PHE A 34 -8.11 -9.66 12.70
CA PHE A 34 -8.20 -8.60 11.67
C PHE A 34 -9.36 -7.62 11.93
N ASN A 35 -10.33 -7.99 12.77
CA ASN A 35 -11.41 -7.11 13.22
C ASN A 35 -11.02 -6.25 14.43
N SER A 36 -9.81 -6.40 14.96
CA SER A 36 -9.30 -5.62 16.08
C SER A 36 -8.24 -4.64 15.58
N PRO A 37 -8.23 -3.36 16.03
CA PRO A 37 -7.17 -2.42 15.67
C PRO A 37 -5.77 -2.90 16.10
N TYR A 38 -5.68 -3.81 17.07
CA TYR A 38 -4.41 -4.38 17.54
C TYR A 38 -3.82 -5.43 16.58
N GLY A 39 -4.66 -6.14 15.83
CA GLY A 39 -4.23 -7.19 14.88
C GLY A 39 -4.45 -6.82 13.41
N ALA A 40 -5.21 -5.76 13.13
CA ALA A 40 -5.47 -5.29 11.79
C ALA A 40 -4.22 -4.68 11.15
N CYS A 41 -3.96 -5.05 9.89
CA CYS A 41 -2.95 -4.39 9.08
C CYS A 41 -3.28 -2.88 8.97
N PRO A 42 -2.34 -1.96 9.24
CA PRO A 42 -2.61 -0.51 9.25
C PRO A 42 -3.01 0.01 7.87
N ASP A 43 -2.52 -0.63 6.81
CA ASP A 43 -2.71 -0.20 5.43
C ASP A 43 -4.11 -0.54 4.88
N CYS A 44 -4.59 -1.75 5.14
CA CYS A 44 -5.88 -2.22 4.64
C CYS A 44 -6.96 -2.29 5.73
N LYS A 45 -6.61 -1.92 6.97
CA LYS A 45 -7.49 -1.94 8.15
C LYS A 45 -8.16 -3.30 8.37
N GLY A 46 -7.43 -4.39 8.08
CA GLY A 46 -7.92 -5.76 8.24
C GLY A 46 -8.80 -6.29 7.10
N LEU A 47 -9.02 -5.51 6.02
CA LEU A 47 -9.81 -5.97 4.86
C LEU A 47 -9.05 -6.94 3.95
N GLY A 48 -7.72 -6.92 3.98
CA GLY A 48 -6.88 -7.74 3.10
C GLY A 48 -6.80 -7.27 1.65
N VAL A 49 -7.53 -6.23 1.28
CA VAL A 49 -7.55 -5.64 -0.07
C VAL A 49 -7.40 -4.11 0.01
N LYS A 50 -6.88 -3.53 -1.07
CA LYS A 50 -6.83 -2.08 -1.30
C LYS A 50 -7.64 -1.75 -2.54
N TRP A 51 -8.28 -0.59 -2.53
CA TRP A 51 -8.96 -0.07 -3.69
C TRP A 51 -7.95 0.66 -4.56
N GLU A 52 -7.78 0.20 -5.79
CA GLU A 52 -6.91 0.81 -6.77
C GLU A 52 -7.72 1.18 -8.01
N ILE A 53 -7.24 2.19 -8.73
CA ILE A 53 -7.86 2.59 -9.99
C ILE A 53 -7.46 1.55 -11.04
N ASP A 54 -8.45 0.93 -11.66
CA ASP A 54 -8.27 0.10 -12.85
C ASP A 54 -8.24 1.01 -14.10
N PRO A 55 -7.08 1.18 -14.78
CA PRO A 55 -6.97 2.07 -15.93
C PRO A 55 -7.88 1.66 -17.09
N ASP A 56 -8.09 0.36 -17.30
CA ASP A 56 -8.89 -0.15 -18.40
C ASP A 56 -10.38 0.19 -18.19
N SER A 57 -10.81 0.28 -16.94
CA SER A 57 -12.15 0.74 -16.59
C SER A 57 -12.40 2.22 -16.93
N LEU A 58 -11.34 3.04 -17.10
CA LEU A 58 -11.44 4.48 -17.30
C LEU A 58 -11.58 4.89 -18.77
N VAL A 59 -11.21 4.02 -19.72
CA VAL A 59 -11.12 4.35 -21.14
C VAL A 59 -12.22 3.63 -21.93
N GLU A 60 -12.88 4.35 -22.82
CA GLU A 60 -13.80 3.79 -23.82
C GLU A 60 -13.13 3.78 -25.20
N GLU A 61 -12.64 2.63 -25.64
CA GLU A 61 -11.87 2.50 -26.88
C GLU A 61 -12.66 2.86 -28.15
N ASN A 62 -13.99 2.78 -28.09
CA ASN A 62 -14.87 3.08 -29.23
C ASN A 62 -15.17 4.58 -29.40
N LYS A 63 -14.50 5.46 -28.63
CA LYS A 63 -14.72 6.91 -28.67
C LYS A 63 -13.44 7.66 -29.05
N PRO A 64 -13.55 8.88 -29.61
CA PRO A 64 -12.41 9.78 -29.79
C PRO A 64 -11.70 10.06 -28.46
N VAL A 65 -10.39 10.34 -28.50
CA VAL A 65 -9.55 10.51 -27.29
C VAL A 65 -10.09 11.60 -26.35
N GLU A 66 -10.68 12.67 -26.90
CA GLU A 66 -11.31 13.77 -26.14
C GLU A 66 -12.52 13.32 -25.30
N GLU A 67 -13.14 12.20 -25.68
CA GLU A 67 -14.34 11.65 -25.07
C GLU A 67 -14.12 10.30 -24.39
N ALA A 68 -13.07 9.58 -24.77
CA ALA A 68 -12.77 8.22 -24.32
C ALA A 68 -12.42 8.14 -22.83
N ILE A 69 -11.83 9.19 -22.25
CA ILE A 69 -11.44 9.20 -20.83
C ILE A 69 -12.64 9.59 -19.97
N LYS A 70 -13.31 8.61 -19.36
CA LYS A 70 -14.59 8.78 -18.64
C LYS A 70 -14.56 9.89 -17.58
N PRO A 71 -13.53 9.98 -16.69
CA PRO A 71 -13.50 11.02 -15.66
C PRO A 71 -13.55 12.45 -16.22
N LEU A 72 -13.02 12.69 -17.42
CA LEU A 72 -13.00 14.02 -18.03
C LEU A 72 -14.39 14.54 -18.41
N GLN A 73 -15.39 13.67 -18.49
CA GLN A 73 -16.78 14.09 -18.72
C GLN A 73 -17.44 14.66 -17.46
N SER A 74 -16.84 14.44 -16.28
CA SER A 74 -17.35 15.00 -15.03
C SER A 74 -16.99 16.48 -14.87
N MET A 75 -17.81 17.20 -14.10
CA MET A 75 -17.55 18.60 -13.76
C MET A 75 -16.23 18.80 -12.99
N LEU A 76 -15.75 17.77 -12.28
CA LEU A 76 -14.53 17.85 -11.49
C LEU A 76 -13.27 17.84 -12.34
N PHE A 77 -13.26 17.15 -13.47
CA PHE A 77 -12.03 16.92 -14.25
C PHE A 77 -12.08 17.50 -15.67
N ASN A 78 -13.19 18.14 -16.07
CA ASN A 78 -13.35 18.70 -17.42
C ASN A 78 -12.27 19.71 -17.81
N TYR A 79 -11.63 20.39 -16.85
CA TYR A 79 -10.54 21.34 -17.08
C TYR A 79 -9.32 20.68 -17.74
N LEU A 80 -9.14 19.37 -17.58
CA LEU A 80 -8.05 18.59 -18.18
C LEU A 80 -8.28 18.31 -19.68
N LYS A 81 -9.48 18.55 -20.23
CA LYS A 81 -9.75 18.38 -21.67
C LYS A 81 -8.85 19.25 -22.55
N PHE A 82 -8.59 20.50 -22.15
CA PHE A 82 -7.73 21.40 -22.93
C PHE A 82 -6.26 20.95 -22.95
N PRO A 83 -5.62 20.66 -21.80
CA PRO A 83 -4.28 20.04 -21.76
C PRO A 83 -4.20 18.74 -22.56
N LEU A 84 -5.20 17.86 -22.42
CA LEU A 84 -5.23 16.59 -23.17
C LEU A 84 -5.23 16.84 -24.67
N ARG A 85 -6.10 17.72 -25.17
CA ARG A 85 -6.16 18.04 -26.61
C ARG A 85 -4.86 18.63 -27.14
N ARG A 86 -4.12 19.37 -26.30
CA ARG A 86 -2.78 19.87 -26.65
C ARG A 86 -1.77 18.73 -26.70
N LEU A 87 -1.80 17.81 -25.73
CA LEU A 87 -0.94 16.63 -25.70
C LEU A 87 -1.14 15.76 -26.94
N VAL A 88 -2.39 15.45 -27.29
CA VAL A 88 -2.76 14.65 -28.48
C VAL A 88 -2.16 15.25 -29.75
N ARG A 89 -2.30 16.58 -29.95
CA ARG A 89 -1.68 17.29 -31.07
C ARG A 89 -0.15 17.24 -31.07
N LEU A 90 0.48 17.38 -29.90
CA LEU A 90 1.94 17.29 -29.79
C LEU A 90 2.46 15.88 -30.11
N LEU A 91 1.66 14.85 -29.85
CA LEU A 91 1.95 13.46 -30.21
C LEU A 91 1.70 13.14 -31.69
N GLY A 92 1.26 14.11 -32.49
CA GLY A 92 1.03 13.95 -33.93
C GLY A 92 -0.34 13.38 -34.30
N TYR A 93 -1.25 13.26 -33.34
CA TYR A 93 -2.64 12.85 -33.59
C TYR A 93 -3.51 14.10 -33.84
N SER A 94 -4.38 14.04 -34.85
CA SER A 94 -5.26 15.13 -35.29
C SER A 94 -6.67 15.03 -34.73
#